data_AF-A0A2S9FT35-F1
#
_entry.id   AF-A0A2S9FT35-F1
#
_cell.length_a   1.000
_cell.length_b   1.000
_cell.length_c   1.000
_cell.angle_alpha   90.00
_cell.angle_beta   90.00
_cell.angle_gamma   90.00
#
_symmetry.space_group_name_H-M   'P 1'
#
loop_
_entity.id
_entity.type
_entity.pdbx_description
1 polymer ?
#
loop_
_entity_poly.entity_id
_entity_poly.type
_entity_poly.pdbx_seq_one_letter_code
_entity_poly.pdbx_strand_id
1 'polypeptide(L)'
;GSDPDTGQAVAETLTTLVIRGEGGFGGQPGHRPAAPEIPDREPDALVALPTREDQALIYRLSGDRNPLHSDPWFARLAGFDKPILHGLCT
;
A
#
# COMPACT_ATOMS: atom_id res chain seq x y z
N GLY A 1 -15.54 -5.40 7.46
CA GLY A 1 -16.35 -4.40 8.16
C GLY A 1 -17.80 -4.80 8.10
N SER A 2 -18.51 -4.71 9.21
CA SER A 2 -19.94 -5.02 9.32
C SER A 2 -20.70 -3.82 9.86
N ASP A 3 -21.99 -3.75 9.53
CA ASP A 3 -22.92 -2.78 10.10
C ASP A 3 -23.12 -3.07 11.59
N PRO A 4 -23.00 -2.06 12.48
CA PRO A 4 -23.03 -2.27 13.93
C PRO A 4 -24.42 -2.61 14.48
N ASP A 5 -25.50 -2.22 13.80
CA ASP A 5 -26.88 -2.42 14.28
C ASP A 5 -27.43 -3.79 13.85
N THR A 6 -27.05 -4.23 12.64
CA THR A 6 -27.57 -5.44 12.00
C THR A 6 -26.58 -6.59 11.98
N GLY A 7 -25.29 -6.32 12.18
CA GLY A 7 -24.22 -7.31 12.05
C GLY A 7 -23.95 -7.74 10.59
N GLN A 8 -24.62 -7.14 9.60
CA GLN A 8 -24.46 -7.53 8.20
C GLN A 8 -23.08 -7.12 7.66
N ALA A 9 -22.46 -7.97 6.85
CA ALA A 9 -21.19 -7.66 6.20
C ALA A 9 -21.37 -6.50 5.20
N VAL A 10 -20.50 -5.49 5.31
CA VAL A 10 -20.51 -4.30 4.44
C VAL A 10 -19.31 -4.30 3.50
N ALA A 11 -18.14 -4.71 4.00
CA ALA A 11 -16.90 -4.71 3.21
C ALA A 11 -15.94 -5.80 3.69
N GLU A 12 -15.14 -6.32 2.77
CA GLU A 12 -14.03 -7.22 3.07
C GLU A 12 -12.73 -6.57 2.59
N THR A 13 -11.65 -6.81 3.33
CA THR A 13 -10.32 -6.28 2.99
C THR A 13 -9.30 -7.39 3.15
N LEU A 14 -8.44 -7.57 2.15
CA LEU A 14 -7.30 -8.48 2.22
C LEU A 14 -6.01 -7.66 2.13
N THR A 15 -5.15 -7.78 3.13
CA THR A 15 -3.84 -7.12 3.18
C THR A 15 -2.75 -8.18 3.20
N THR A 16 -1.89 -8.19 2.18
CA THR A 16 -0.69 -9.05 2.16
C THR A 16 0.53 -8.23 2.53
N LEU A 17 1.18 -8.60 3.64
CA LEU A 17 2.42 -7.98 4.11
C LEU A 17 3.62 -8.90 3.85
N VAL A 18 4.68 -8.34 3.26
CA VAL A 18 5.97 -9.02 3.10
C VAL A 18 7.00 -8.29 3.95
N ILE A 19 7.47 -8.93 5.01
CA ILE A 19 8.47 -8.36 5.92
C ILE A 19 9.86 -8.85 5.51
N ARG A 20 10.69 -7.94 5.02
CA ARG A 20 12.04 -8.26 4.54
C ARG A 20 12.95 -8.58 5.73
N GLY A 21 13.79 -9.61 5.58
CA GLY A 21 14.76 -10.01 6.60
C GLY A 21 14.22 -10.98 7.67
N GLU A 22 12.90 -11.00 7.89
CA GLU A 22 12.25 -11.80 8.94
C GLU A 22 11.94 -13.25 8.53
N GLY A 23 12.77 -13.83 7.65
CA GLY A 23 12.71 -15.24 7.30
C GLY A 23 13.38 -16.13 8.35
N GLY A 24 13.42 -17.45 8.11
CA GLY A 24 14.17 -18.38 8.97
C GLY A 24 13.48 -18.78 10.28
N PHE A 25 12.19 -18.48 10.43
CA PHE A 25 11.39 -18.80 11.62
C PHE A 25 10.83 -20.23 11.68
N GLY A 26 11.25 -21.13 10.78
CA GLY A 26 10.82 -22.54 10.75
C GLY A 26 9.42 -22.79 10.18
N GLY A 27 8.80 -21.79 9.53
CA GLY A 27 7.51 -21.95 8.85
C GLY A 27 7.59 -22.80 7.58
N GLN A 28 6.45 -23.38 7.19
CA GLN A 28 6.32 -24.07 5.90
C GLN A 28 6.24 -23.04 4.76
N PRO A 29 6.95 -23.26 3.63
CA PRO A 29 6.80 -22.41 2.46
C PRO A 29 5.34 -22.35 1.99
N GLY A 30 4.80 -21.14 1.82
CA GLY A 30 3.45 -20.93 1.30
C GLY A 30 3.36 -21.05 -0.22
N HIS A 31 2.12 -21.11 -0.74
CA HIS A 31 1.85 -21.02 -2.17
C HIS A 31 1.59 -19.57 -2.57
N ARG A 32 2.18 -19.11 -3.68
CA ARG A 32 1.89 -17.78 -4.23
C ARG A 32 0.66 -17.88 -5.13
N PRO A 33 -0.32 -16.96 -5.02
CA PRO A 33 -1.42 -16.91 -5.97
C PRO A 33 -0.88 -16.66 -7.39
N ALA A 34 -1.58 -17.18 -8.40
CA ALA A 34 -1.25 -16.91 -9.78
C ALA A 34 -1.41 -15.41 -10.07
N ALA A 35 -0.43 -14.83 -10.77
CA ALA A 35 -0.55 -13.46 -11.25
C ALA A 35 -1.62 -13.38 -12.36
N PRO A 36 -2.40 -12.30 -12.45
CA PRO A 36 -3.26 -12.06 -13.60
C PRO A 36 -2.46 -12.00 -14.91
N GLU A 37 -3.06 -12.45 -16.00
CA GLU A 37 -2.48 -12.31 -17.34
C GLU A 37 -2.65 -10.86 -17.84
N ILE A 38 -1.56 -10.28 -18.36
CA ILE A 38 -1.59 -8.95 -19.00
C ILE A 38 -1.49 -9.18 -20.52
N PRO A 39 -2.51 -8.79 -21.32
CA PRO A 39 -2.51 -9.00 -22.76
C PRO A 39 -1.33 -8.30 -23.48
N ASP A 40 -0.75 -8.97 -24.47
CA ASP A 40 0.28 -8.41 -25.35
C ASP A 40 -0.32 -7.52 -26.46
N ARG A 41 -0.89 -6.39 -26.05
CA ARG A 41 -1.47 -5.35 -26.91
C ARG A 41 -1.48 -4.01 -26.18
N GLU A 42 -1.77 -2.92 -26.92
CA GLU A 42 -2.01 -1.61 -26.31
C GLU A 42 -3.17 -1.66 -25.29
N PRO A 43 -3.10 -0.87 -24.21
CA PRO A 43 -4.14 -0.80 -23.20
C PRO A 43 -5.43 -0.19 -23.78
N ASP A 44 -6.58 -0.61 -23.24
CA ASP A 44 -7.87 -0.07 -23.65
C ASP A 44 -8.03 1.43 -23.28
N ALA A 45 -7.37 1.87 -22.21
CA ALA A 45 -7.35 3.27 -21.77
C ALA A 45 -6.07 3.60 -21.00
N LEU A 46 -5.64 4.87 -21.09
CA LEU A 46 -4.54 5.44 -20.32
C LEU A 46 -5.03 6.72 -19.64
N VAL A 47 -4.97 6.75 -18.30
CA VAL A 47 -5.46 7.89 -17.51
C VAL A 47 -4.32 8.41 -16.64
N ALA A 48 -3.88 9.64 -16.90
CA ALA A 48 -2.89 10.33 -16.09
C ALA A 48 -3.56 11.09 -14.96
N LEU A 49 -3.23 10.76 -13.71
CA LEU A 49 -3.68 11.46 -12.52
C LEU A 49 -2.47 12.14 -11.85
N PRO A 50 -2.37 13.48 -11.87
CA PRO A 50 -1.25 14.17 -11.26
C PRO A 50 -1.33 14.08 -9.74
N THR A 51 -0.17 14.02 -9.09
CA THR A 51 -0.04 14.13 -7.64
C THR A 51 0.46 15.51 -7.23
N ARG A 52 0.10 15.94 -6.03
CA ARG A 52 0.69 17.14 -5.42
C ARG A 52 1.95 16.78 -4.66
N GLU A 53 2.88 17.73 -4.56
CA GLU A 53 4.10 17.56 -3.75
C GLU A 53 3.78 17.27 -2.27
N ASP A 54 2.74 17.90 -1.73
CA ASP A 54 2.31 17.80 -0.34
C ASP A 54 1.21 16.74 -0.10
N GLN A 55 0.87 15.93 -1.11
CA GLN A 55 -0.27 15.01 -1.06
C GLN A 55 -0.20 14.02 0.12
N ALA A 56 1.00 13.55 0.45
CA ALA A 56 1.23 12.65 1.59
C ALA A 56 0.92 13.32 2.94
N LEU A 57 1.08 14.65 3.04
CA LEU A 57 0.79 15.41 4.27
C LEU A 57 -0.71 15.51 4.53
N ILE A 58 -1.53 15.49 3.47
CA ILE A 58 -2.98 15.46 3.58
C ILE A 58 -3.47 14.02 3.79
N TYR A 59 -3.01 13.07 2.96
CA TYR A 59 -3.50 11.68 3.02
C TYR A 59 -3.28 11.03 4.38
N ARG A 60 -2.14 11.28 5.04
CA ARG A 60 -1.84 10.77 6.40
C ARG A 60 -2.88 11.15 7.45
N LEU A 61 -3.66 12.21 7.24
CA LEU A 61 -4.73 12.59 8.15
C LEU A 61 -5.84 11.55 8.22
N SER A 62 -5.95 10.68 7.21
CA SER A 62 -6.89 9.56 7.12
C SER A 62 -6.52 8.36 8.00
N GLY A 63 -5.33 8.34 8.62
CA GLY A 63 -4.98 7.34 9.64
C GLY A 63 -3.50 6.99 9.71
N ASP A 64 -2.84 6.79 8.57
CA ASP A 64 -1.43 6.37 8.55
C ASP A 64 -0.48 7.56 8.77
N ARG A 65 0.05 7.64 10.00
CA ARG A 65 0.97 8.69 10.44
C ARG A 65 2.45 8.32 10.32
N ASN A 66 2.80 7.21 9.65
CA ASN A 66 4.18 6.75 9.52
C ASN A 66 5.10 7.89 9.01
N PRO A 67 6.20 8.21 9.73
CA PRO A 67 7.10 9.30 9.37
C PRO A 67 7.77 9.10 8.01
N LEU A 68 7.83 7.88 7.46
CA LEU A 68 8.28 7.60 6.10
C LEU A 68 7.61 8.49 5.04
N HIS A 69 6.37 8.90 5.29
CA HIS A 69 5.56 9.70 4.37
C HIS A 69 5.55 11.21 4.66
N SER A 70 6.26 11.67 5.70
CA SER A 70 6.15 13.08 6.13
C SER A 70 7.43 13.69 6.71
N ASP A 71 8.39 12.89 7.15
CA ASP A 71 9.66 13.34 7.72
C ASP A 71 10.82 13.01 6.78
N PRO A 72 11.48 14.02 6.18
CA PRO A 72 12.64 13.81 5.31
C PRO A 72 13.80 13.09 6.00
N TRP A 73 13.99 13.27 7.32
CA TRP A 73 15.04 12.58 8.06
C TRP A 73 14.77 11.07 8.11
N PHE A 74 13.54 10.69 8.46
CA PHE A 74 13.14 9.29 8.52
C PHE A 74 13.14 8.61 7.14
N ALA A 75 12.67 9.32 6.10
CA ALA A 75 12.69 8.78 4.74
C ALA A 75 14.10 8.44 4.27
N ARG A 76 15.09 9.31 4.56
CA ARG A 76 16.51 9.03 4.28
C ARG A 76 17.05 7.85 5.07
N LEU A 77 16.69 7.72 6.35
CA LEU A 77 17.04 6.55 7.15
C LEU A 77 16.48 5.25 6.55
N ALA A 78 15.29 5.31 5.96
CA ALA A 78 14.65 4.20 5.26
C ALA A 78 15.17 3.98 3.82
N GLY A 79 16.16 4.76 3.37
CA GLY A 79 16.81 4.59 2.07
C GLY A 79 16.16 5.35 0.90
N PHE A 80 15.29 6.33 1.18
CA PHE A 80 14.67 7.19 0.16
C PHE A 80 15.22 8.62 0.23
N ASP A 81 15.41 9.27 -0.92
CA ASP A 81 15.92 10.65 -0.98
C ASP A 81 14.98 11.66 -0.30
N LYS A 82 13.66 11.39 -0.36
CA LYS A 82 12.58 12.19 0.22
C LYS A 82 11.41 11.29 0.64
N PRO A 83 10.44 11.80 1.42
CA PRO A 83 9.25 11.03 1.76
C PRO A 83 8.53 10.49 0.52
N ILE A 84 8.09 9.23 0.59
CA ILE A 84 7.28 8.61 -0.46
C ILE A 84 5.79 8.79 -0.16
N LEU A 85 4.97 8.84 -1.20
CA LEU A 85 3.51 8.80 -1.04
C LEU A 85 3.08 7.43 -0.47
N HIS A 86 2.03 7.40 0.34
CA HIS A 86 1.44 6.15 0.84
C HIS A 86 1.02 5.26 -0.33
N GLY A 87 1.30 3.96 -0.25
CA GLY A 87 0.86 3.00 -1.27
C GLY A 87 -0.67 2.97 -1.41
N LEU A 88 -1.39 3.07 -0.29
CA LEU A 88 -2.87 3.14 -0.29
C LEU A 88 -3.44 4.47 -0.81
N CYS A 89 -2.60 5.47 -1.09
CA CYS A 89 -3.00 6.71 -1.75
C CYS A 89 -2.83 6.65 -3.28
N THR A 90 -2.01 5.72 -3.78
CA THR A 90 -1.76 5.54 -5.23
C THR A 90 -2.93 4.79 -5.85
#